data_AF-A0A538UCD6-F1
#
_entry.id   AF-A0A538UCD6-F1
#
_cell.length_a   1.000
_cell.length_b   1.000
_cell.length_c   1.000
_cell.angle_alpha   90.00
_cell.angle_beta   90.00
_cell.angle_gamma   90.00
#
_symmetry.space_group_name_H-M   'P 1'
#
loop_
_entity.id
_entity.type
_entity.pdbx_description
1 polymer ?
#
loop_
_entity_poly.entity_id
_entity_poly.type
_entity_poly.pdbx_seq_one_letter_code
_entity_poly.pdbx_strand_id
1 'polypeptide(L)'
;MWLLLAAMFVLAALTWPGAPERIPVHWNLHMQVDRYGGRFEGLLGLPRVFVVEGLAFMAAGLLRTPWALVASCALLVAGIVLLFVYSYRVWRADPDKLPPAGTTPA
;
A
#
# COMPACT_ATOMS: atom_id res chain seq x y z
N MET A 1 -9.95 -4.61 -15.79
CA MET A 1 -9.00 -3.66 -15.16
C MET A 1 -9.56 -2.24 -15.08
N TRP A 2 -9.86 -1.58 -16.20
CA TRP A 2 -10.36 -0.18 -16.20
C TRP A 2 -11.66 0.05 -15.41
N LEU A 3 -12.63 -0.86 -15.51
CA LEU A 3 -13.87 -0.77 -14.73
C LEU A 3 -13.63 -0.88 -13.22
N LEU A 4 -12.68 -1.72 -12.79
CA LEU A 4 -12.31 -1.84 -11.39
C LEU A 4 -11.66 -0.54 -10.89
N LEU A 5 -10.73 0.02 -11.67
CA LEU A 5 -10.09 1.28 -11.34
C LEU A 5 -11.11 2.43 -11.23
N ALA A 6 -12.01 2.54 -12.20
CA ALA A 6 -13.10 3.51 -12.18
C ALA A 6 -14.01 3.31 -10.96
N ALA A 7 -14.37 2.06 -10.64
CA ALA A 7 -15.17 1.74 -9.46
C ALA A 7 -14.48 2.17 -8.16
N MET A 8 -13.16 2.00 -8.03
CA MET A 8 -12.41 2.45 -6.84
C MET A 8 -12.50 3.98 -6.66
N PHE A 9 -12.38 4.75 -7.74
CA PHE A 9 -12.52 6.21 -7.69
C PHE A 9 -13.97 6.65 -7.43
N VAL A 10 -14.95 5.97 -8.03
CA VAL A 10 -16.37 6.22 -7.78
C VAL A 10 -16.70 5.95 -6.31
N LEU A 11 -16.27 4.82 -5.75
CA LEU A 11 -16.47 4.51 -4.33
C LEU A 11 -15.80 5.54 -3.42
N ALA A 12 -14.56 5.97 -3.75
CA ALA A 12 -13.89 7.03 -2.99
C ALA A 12 -14.65 8.36 -3.06
N ALA A 13 -15.21 8.73 -4.21
CA ALA A 13 -16.01 9.94 -4.38
C ALA A 13 -17.36 9.86 -3.65
N LEU A 14 -18.04 8.71 -3.71
CA LEU A 14 -19.31 8.47 -3.03
C LEU A 14 -19.16 8.49 -1.49
N THR A 15 -18.06 7.95 -0.98
CA THR A 15 -17.78 7.93 0.46
C THR A 15 -17.14 9.22 0.98
N TRP A 16 -16.62 10.06 0.09
CA TRP A 16 -15.91 11.29 0.43
C TRP A 16 -16.63 12.21 1.43
N PRO A 17 -17.95 12.52 1.27
CA PRO A 17 -18.63 13.46 2.16
C PRO A 17 -18.77 12.94 3.60
N GLY A 18 -18.84 11.62 3.77
CA GLY A 18 -18.95 10.95 5.07
C GLY A 18 -17.60 10.47 5.62
N ALA A 19 -16.51 10.67 4.88
CA ALA A 19 -15.21 10.17 5.26
C ALA A 19 -14.62 10.98 6.43
N PRO A 20 -14.17 10.33 7.51
CA PRO A 20 -13.56 11.04 8.62
C PRO A 20 -12.23 11.66 8.19
N GLU A 21 -11.83 12.75 8.85
CA GLU A 21 -10.57 13.44 8.57
C GLU A 21 -9.35 12.56 8.87
N ARG A 22 -9.49 11.60 9.81
CA ARG A 22 -8.47 10.63 10.21
C ARG A 22 -8.97 9.22 9.96
N ILE A 23 -8.31 8.49 9.06
CA ILE A 23 -8.61 7.10 8.71
C ILE A 23 -7.44 6.23 9.19
N PRO A 24 -7.69 5.07 9.83
CA PRO A 24 -6.65 4.09 10.09
C PRO A 24 -5.95 3.64 8.79
N VAL A 25 -4.63 3.75 8.74
CA VAL A 25 -3.83 3.41 7.54
C VAL A 25 -2.70 2.44 7.86
N HIS A 26 -2.44 2.19 9.14
CA HIS A 26 -1.53 1.16 9.60
C HIS A 26 -2.10 0.52 10.86
N TRP A 27 -1.80 -0.77 11.01
CA TRP A 27 -2.16 -1.58 12.15
C TRP A 27 -0.90 -2.28 12.63
N ASN A 28 -0.67 -2.24 13.94
CA ASN A 28 0.40 -2.99 14.56
C ASN A 28 0.05 -4.49 14.62
N LEU A 29 0.98 -5.30 15.16
CA LEU A 29 0.79 -6.75 15.30
C LEU A 29 -0.40 -7.14 16.18
N HIS A 30 -0.78 -6.26 17.10
CA HIS A 30 -1.91 -6.45 18.02
C HIS A 30 -3.25 -6.09 17.36
N MET A 31 -3.25 -5.83 16.05
CA MET A 31 -4.41 -5.35 15.29
C MET A 31 -4.98 -4.03 15.83
N GLN A 32 -4.15 -3.26 16.54
CA GLN A 32 -4.49 -1.93 17.02
C GLN A 32 -4.01 -0.90 16.00
N VAL A 33 -4.78 0.18 15.87
CA VAL A 33 -4.41 1.29 14.97
C VAL A 33 -3.28 2.09 15.62
N ASP A 34 -2.11 2.10 15.00
CA ASP A 34 -0.92 2.82 15.44
C ASP A 34 -0.60 4.02 14.53
N ARG A 35 -1.15 4.06 13.31
CA ARG A 35 -1.07 5.22 12.40
C ARG A 35 -2.41 5.57 11.78
N TYR A 36 -2.74 6.86 11.91
CA TYR A 36 -3.84 7.49 11.19
C TYR A 36 -3.31 8.32 10.03
N GLY A 37 -3.98 8.23 8.88
CA GLY A 37 -3.75 9.03 7.70
C GLY A 37 -4.94 9.94 7.44
N GLY A 38 -4.78 10.89 6.53
CA GLY A 38 -5.89 11.73 6.09
C GLY A 38 -6.88 10.97 5.20
N ARG A 39 -8.08 11.53 5.00
CA ARG A 39 -9.07 10.98 4.04
C ARG A 39 -8.51 10.75 2.63
N PHE A 40 -7.57 11.59 2.20
CA PHE A 40 -6.86 11.42 0.93
C PHE A 40 -5.99 10.17 0.90
N GLU A 41 -5.26 9.89 1.98
CA GLU A 41 -4.38 8.74 2.06
C GLU A 41 -5.20 7.45 2.20
N GLY A 42 -6.21 7.45 3.08
CA GLY A 42 -7.05 6.29 3.33
C GLY A 42 -7.92 5.88 2.13
N LEU A 43 -8.55 6.84 1.42
CA LEU A 43 -9.44 6.51 0.30
C LEU A 43 -8.73 6.41 -1.05
N LEU A 44 -7.70 7.24 -1.28
CA LEU A 44 -7.06 7.35 -2.60
C LEU A 44 -5.65 6.74 -2.64
N GLY A 45 -5.13 6.22 -1.53
CA GLY A 45 -3.81 5.57 -1.51
C GLY A 45 -3.71 4.42 -2.51
N LEU A 46 -4.59 3.43 -2.39
CA LEU A 46 -4.61 2.27 -3.29
C LEU A 46 -4.94 2.64 -4.75
N PRO A 47 -6.00 3.41 -5.07
CA PRO A 47 -6.29 3.82 -6.45
C PRO A 47 -5.11 4.52 -7.15
N ARG A 48 -4.36 5.38 -6.44
CA ARG A 48 -3.19 6.08 -7.00
C ARG A 48 -2.08 5.13 -7.41
N VAL A 49 -1.78 4.13 -6.58
CA VAL A 49 -0.75 3.12 -6.90
C VAL A 49 -1.11 2.39 -8.20
N PHE A 50 -2.38 1.98 -8.35
CA PHE A 50 -2.86 1.31 -9.55
C PHE A 50 -2.83 2.20 -10.81
N VAL A 51 -3.12 3.50 -10.68
CA VAL A 51 -2.97 4.45 -11.79
C VAL A 51 -1.50 4.54 -12.24
N VAL A 52 -0.58 4.75 -11.29
CA VAL A 52 0.85 4.89 -11.60
C VAL A 52 1.37 3.64 -12.29
N GLU A 53 1.04 2.46 -11.77
CA GLU A 53 1.45 1.19 -12.37
C GLU A 53 0.82 0.97 -13.75
N GLY A 54 -0.47 1.26 -13.91
CA GLY A 54 -1.16 1.16 -15.21
C GLY A 54 -0.56 2.08 -16.27
N LEU A 55 -0.17 3.30 -15.90
CA LEU A 55 0.53 4.24 -16.78
C LEU A 55 1.94 3.74 -17.12
N ALA A 56 2.67 3.16 -16.16
CA ALA A 56 3.98 2.57 -16.39
C ALA A 56 3.90 1.42 -17.41
N PHE A 57 2.91 0.53 -17.27
CA PHE A 57 2.68 -0.55 -18.25
C PHE A 57 2.27 -0.02 -19.62
N MET A 58 1.44 1.02 -19.69
CA MET A 58 1.05 1.64 -20.95
C MET A 58 2.25 2.26 -21.66
N ALA A 59 3.08 2.99 -20.93
CA ALA A 59 4.34 3.54 -21.44
C ALA A 59 5.28 2.42 -21.92
N ALA A 60 5.41 1.34 -21.16
CA ALA A 60 6.22 0.18 -21.55
C ALA A 60 5.73 -0.44 -22.87
N GLY A 61 4.42 -0.59 -23.05
CA GLY A 61 3.82 -1.08 -24.29
C GLY A 61 4.06 -0.15 -25.49
N LEU A 62 3.98 1.17 -25.29
CA LEU A 62 4.23 2.16 -26.34
C LEU A 62 5.70 2.22 -26.77
N LEU A 63 6.63 2.10 -25.82
CA LEU A 63 8.06 2.10 -26.09
C LEU A 63 8.50 0.83 -26.84
N ARG A 64 7.71 -0.26 -26.80
CA ARG A 64 7.99 -1.56 -27.43
C ARG A 64 9.40 -2.10 -27.13
N THR A 65 9.96 -1.69 -25.99
CA THR A 65 11.28 -2.13 -25.55
C THR A 65 11.12 -3.32 -24.61
N PRO A 66 11.88 -4.41 -24.80
CA PRO A 66 11.77 -5.60 -23.96
C PRO A 66 12.12 -5.30 -22.49
N TRP A 67 12.97 -4.31 -22.25
CA TRP A 67 13.36 -3.87 -20.92
C TRP A 67 12.29 -3.10 -20.17
N ALA A 68 11.34 -2.46 -20.85
CA ALA A 68 10.33 -1.67 -20.15
C ALA A 68 9.37 -2.55 -19.33
N LEU A 69 9.00 -3.72 -19.85
CA LEU A 69 8.21 -4.70 -19.10
C LEU A 69 8.99 -5.21 -17.87
N VAL A 70 10.26 -5.57 -18.07
CA VAL A 70 11.14 -6.02 -16.98
C VAL A 70 11.28 -4.95 -15.91
N ALA A 71 11.43 -3.68 -16.31
CA ALA A 71 11.52 -2.55 -15.39
C ALA A 71 10.23 -2.35 -14.59
N SER A 72 9.05 -2.42 -15.21
CA SER A 72 7.76 -2.36 -14.50
C SER A 72 7.63 -3.51 -13.49
N CYS A 73 7.91 -4.74 -13.91
CA CYS A 73 7.89 -5.89 -12.99
C CYS A 73 8.91 -5.74 -11.84
N ALA A 74 10.12 -5.24 -12.13
CA ALA A 74 11.15 -5.01 -11.13
C ALA A 74 10.73 -3.92 -10.13
N LEU A 75 10.07 -2.85 -10.57
CA LEU A 75 9.51 -1.82 -9.71
C LEU A 75 8.42 -2.37 -8.79
N LEU A 76 7.53 -3.23 -9.32
CA LEU A 76 6.49 -3.89 -8.52
C LEU A 76 7.11 -4.80 -7.44
N VAL A 77 8.09 -5.63 -7.81
CA VAL A 77 8.82 -6.50 -6.87
C VAL A 77 9.57 -5.65 -5.83
N ALA A 78 10.26 -4.59 -6.26
CA ALA A 78 10.93 -3.67 -5.35
C ALA A 78 9.94 -3.00 -4.39
N GLY A 79 8.76 -2.60 -4.86
CA GLY A 79 7.68 -2.06 -4.04
C GLY A 79 7.21 -3.05 -2.97
N ILE A 80 7.01 -4.32 -3.33
CA ILE A 80 6.68 -5.38 -2.38
C ILE A 80 7.81 -5.54 -1.36
N VAL A 81 9.06 -5.67 -1.79
CA VAL A 81 10.21 -5.79 -0.90
C VAL A 81 10.31 -4.59 0.05
N LEU A 82 10.09 -3.37 -0.44
CA LEU A 82 10.07 -2.16 0.37
C LEU A 82 8.94 -2.19 1.41
N LEU A 83 7.76 -2.68 1.07
CA LEU A 83 6.65 -2.86 2.02
C LEU A 83 7.02 -3.87 3.11
N PHE A 84 7.67 -4.98 2.75
CA PHE A 84 8.17 -5.96 3.72
C PHE A 84 9.26 -5.36 4.62
N VAL A 85 10.21 -4.62 4.05
CA VAL A 85 11.27 -3.94 4.83
C VAL A 85 10.67 -2.91 5.77
N TYR A 86 9.71 -2.10 5.30
CA TYR A 86 8.98 -1.15 6.11
C TYR A 86 8.25 -1.86 7.26
N SER A 87 7.46 -2.89 6.95
CA SER A 87 6.73 -3.69 7.93
C SER A 87 7.68 -4.31 8.98
N TYR A 88 8.81 -4.88 8.54
CA TYR A 88 9.82 -5.42 9.44
C TYR A 88 10.45 -4.34 10.33
N ARG A 89 10.72 -3.14 9.79
CA ARG A 89 11.26 -2.03 10.59
C ARG A 89 10.27 -1.57 11.65
N VAL A 90 8.99 -1.46 11.31
CA VAL A 90 7.94 -1.12 12.27
C VAL A 90 7.84 -2.21 13.35
N TRP A 91 7.75 -3.48 12.94
CA TRP A 91 7.78 -4.62 13.86
C TRP A 91 8.98 -4.60 14.80
N ARG A 92 10.17 -4.29 14.26
CA ARG A 92 11.40 -4.29 15.06
C ARG A 92 11.44 -3.16 16.08
N ALA A 93 10.81 -2.03 15.78
CA ALA A 93 10.71 -0.88 16.67
C ALA A 93 9.57 -0.99 17.70
N ASP A 94 8.66 -1.95 17.53
CA ASP A 94 7.53 -2.17 18.43
C ASP A 94 8.03 -2.64 19.83
N PRO A 95 7.72 -1.89 20.91
CA PRO A 95 8.11 -2.26 22.27
C PRO A 95 7.41 -3.53 22.76
N ASP A 96 6.24 -3.87 22.22
CA ASP A 96 5.40 -4.98 22.66
C ASP A 96 5.53 -6.21 21.74
N LYS A 97 6.58 -6.27 20.90
CA LYS A 97 6.79 -7.41 19.99
C LYS A 97 7.02 -8.72 20.76
N LEU A 98 6.28 -9.76 20.38
CA LEU A 98 6.45 -11.09 20.97
C LEU A 98 7.78 -11.72 20.52
N PRO A 99 8.51 -12.38 21.44
CA PRO A 99 9.74 -13.08 21.08
C PRO A 99 9.45 -14.23 20.11
N PRO A 100 10.40 -14.58 19.21
CA PRO A 100 10.24 -15.69 18.31
C PRO A 100 10.14 -16.99 19.13
N ALA A 101 8.96 -17.62 19.13
CA ALA A 101 8.65 -18.85 19.86
C ALA A 101 8.67 -18.74 21.40
N GLY A 102 7.62 -18.16 21.99
CA GLY A 102 7.09 -18.57 23.31
C GLY A 102 8.00 -18.44 24.54
N THR A 103 9.19 -17.85 24.46
CA THR A 103 10.00 -17.58 25.64
C THR A 103 9.42 -16.36 26.36
N THR A 104 8.68 -16.57 27.43
CA THR A 104 8.26 -15.51 28.37
C THR A 104 9.47 -14.68 28.81
N PRO A 105 9.33 -13.35 29.02
CA PRO A 105 10.39 -12.59 29.67
C PRO A 105 10.64 -13.17 31.07
N ALA A 106 11.92 -13.39 31.40
CA ALA A 106 12.37 -13.70 32.74
C ALA A 106 12.35 -12.45 33.63
#